data_AF-A0AAV7RSL5-F1
#
_entry.id   AF-A0AAV7RSL5-F1
#
_cell.length_a   1.000
_cell.length_b   1.000
_cell.length_c   1.000
_cell.angle_alpha   90.00
_cell.angle_beta   90.00
_cell.angle_gamma   90.00
#
_symmetry.space_group_name_H-M   'P 1'
#
loop_
_entity.id
_entity.type
_entity.pdbx_description
1 polymer ?
#
loop_
_entity_poly.entity_id
_entity_poly.type
_entity_poly.pdbx_seq_one_letter_code
_entity_poly.pdbx_strand_id
1 'polypeptide(L)'
;VFLSFSQKRVDYEAFKAMNDACLVYDGRLVINTTFHTNDVTIRAAGPLTKFSSRYYVNGWTHSNFNSKEVGFNLAATMLQLFDPTLEQVSEPPEDLDRLIPMYKGAKIQGGILPGGYCYLHIAKPAIPTPLDAQMAQPN
;
A
#
# COMPACT_ATOMS: atom_id res chain seq x y z
N VAL A 1 20.02 15.45 16.05
CA VAL A 1 18.82 14.76 15.50
C VAL A 1 18.99 13.27 15.77
N PHE A 2 18.07 12.64 16.49
CA PHE A 2 18.04 11.19 16.66
C PHE A 2 17.17 10.59 15.57
N LEU A 3 17.70 9.66 14.78
CA LEU A 3 16.94 8.91 13.78
C LEU A 3 16.74 7.49 14.30
N SER A 4 15.49 7.13 14.59
CA SER A 4 15.13 5.77 14.96
C SER A 4 14.61 5.03 13.73
N PHE A 5 15.27 3.93 13.37
CA PHE A 5 14.86 3.04 12.27
C PHE A 5 14.11 1.79 12.77
N SER A 6 13.72 1.75 14.05
CA SER A 6 13.10 0.58 14.66
C SER A 6 11.75 0.24 14.03
N GLN A 7 10.99 1.25 13.61
CA GLN A 7 9.71 1.09 12.92
C GLN A 7 9.56 2.12 11.82
N LYS A 8 9.19 1.65 10.62
CA LYS A 8 8.78 2.55 9.53
C LYS A 8 7.41 3.14 9.87
N ARG A 9 7.35 4.46 10.03
CA ARG A 9 6.12 5.22 10.30
C ARG A 9 5.95 6.32 9.27
N VAL A 10 4.73 6.85 9.19
CA VAL A 10 4.42 8.04 8.40
C VAL A 10 5.08 9.23 9.08
N ASP A 11 5.72 10.09 8.30
CA ASP A 11 6.30 11.33 8.80
C ASP A 11 5.21 12.27 9.35
N TYR A 12 5.55 13.06 10.37
CA TYR A 12 4.58 13.93 11.02
C TYR A 12 4.01 14.99 10.07
N GLU A 13 4.83 15.58 9.21
CA GLU A 13 4.38 16.61 8.27
C GLU A 13 3.44 16.01 7.23
N ALA A 14 3.75 14.79 6.73
CA ALA A 14 2.87 14.07 5.83
C ALA A 14 1.53 13.73 6.49
N PHE A 15 1.55 13.25 7.74
CA PHE A 15 0.33 13.01 8.53
C PHE A 15 -0.51 14.28 8.67
N LYS A 16 0.14 15.39 9.08
CA LYS A 16 -0.54 16.68 9.26
C LYS A 16 -1.17 17.17 7.96
N ALA A 17 -0.46 17.09 6.84
CA ALA A 17 -0.98 17.51 5.53
C ALA A 17 -2.23 16.72 5.11
N MET A 18 -2.25 15.40 5.30
CA MET A 18 -3.43 14.58 4.99
C MET A 18 -4.62 14.92 5.90
N ASN A 19 -4.35 15.15 7.19
CA ASN A 19 -5.39 15.49 8.16
C ASN A 19 -5.97 16.89 7.91
N ASP A 20 -5.11 17.87 7.61
CA ASP A 20 -5.52 19.23 7.24
C ASP A 20 -6.34 19.25 5.94
N ALA A 21 -6.11 18.29 5.04
CA ALA A 21 -6.89 18.06 3.82
C ALA A 21 -8.16 17.22 4.03
N CYS A 22 -8.54 16.90 5.28
CA CYS A 22 -9.71 16.09 5.62
C CYS A 22 -9.71 14.68 4.99
N LEU A 23 -8.53 14.11 4.74
CA LEU A 23 -8.40 12.74 4.26
C LEU A 23 -8.53 11.75 5.42
N VAL A 24 -9.31 10.69 5.21
CA VAL A 24 -9.55 9.68 6.25
C VAL A 24 -8.24 8.94 6.57
N TYR A 25 -7.83 9.02 7.82
CA TYR A 25 -6.59 8.44 8.33
C TYR A 25 -6.88 7.56 9.56
N ASP A 26 -6.47 6.29 9.50
CA ASP A 26 -6.61 5.33 10.60
C ASP A 26 -5.31 4.53 10.75
N GLY A 27 -4.31 5.20 11.32
CA GLY A 27 -2.91 4.75 11.40
C GLY A 27 -2.15 4.77 10.06
N ARG A 28 -2.88 4.84 8.94
CA ARG A 28 -2.44 4.94 7.55
C ARG A 28 -3.54 5.65 6.74
N LEU A 29 -3.20 6.17 5.57
CA LEU A 29 -4.17 6.78 4.66
C LEU A 29 -5.14 5.73 4.14
N VAL A 30 -6.44 5.93 4.36
CA VAL A 30 -7.47 4.96 3.99
C VAL A 30 -7.82 5.10 2.51
N ILE A 31 -7.81 3.97 1.80
CA ILE A 31 -8.19 3.88 0.39
C ILE A 31 -9.22 2.77 0.12
N ASN A 32 -9.91 2.87 -1.02
CA ASN A 32 -10.74 1.81 -1.57
C ASN A 32 -9.92 0.82 -2.45
N THR A 33 -10.60 -0.14 -3.09
CA THR A 33 -9.95 -1.16 -3.95
C THR A 33 -9.39 -0.58 -5.26
N THR A 34 -9.81 0.63 -5.64
CA THR A 34 -9.39 1.36 -6.84
C THR A 34 -8.47 2.55 -6.54
N PHE A 35 -7.79 2.50 -5.40
CA PHE A 35 -6.79 3.48 -4.92
C PHE A 35 -7.32 4.86 -4.53
N HIS A 36 -8.63 5.09 -4.54
CA HIS A 36 -9.21 6.36 -4.12
C HIS A 36 -9.18 6.51 -2.61
N THR A 37 -8.99 7.74 -2.16
CA THR A 37 -9.29 8.15 -0.77
C THR A 37 -10.78 8.43 -0.62
N ASN A 38 -11.20 9.09 0.47
CA ASN A 38 -12.56 9.62 0.61
C ASN A 38 -12.85 10.76 -0.38
N ASP A 39 -11.83 11.40 -0.95
CA ASP A 39 -11.97 12.30 -2.09
C ASP A 39 -11.66 11.53 -3.38
N VAL A 40 -12.61 11.52 -4.32
CA VAL A 40 -12.52 10.79 -5.59
C VAL A 40 -11.45 11.35 -6.54
N THR A 41 -11.00 12.58 -6.32
CA THR A 41 -9.93 13.20 -7.11
C THR A 41 -8.54 12.85 -6.58
N ILE A 42 -8.46 12.34 -5.34
CA ILE A 42 -7.21 12.00 -4.66
C ILE A 42 -7.07 10.49 -4.57
N ARG A 43 -6.01 9.97 -5.20
CA ARG A 43 -5.63 8.55 -5.15
C ARG A 43 -4.30 8.37 -4.46
N ALA A 44 -4.12 7.23 -3.81
CA ALA A 44 -2.89 6.92 -3.10
C ALA A 44 -2.54 5.43 -3.18
N ALA A 45 -1.25 5.12 -3.18
CA ALA A 45 -0.74 3.76 -3.14
C ALA A 45 0.58 3.67 -2.36
N GLY A 46 1.04 2.44 -2.13
CA GLY A 46 2.30 2.17 -1.44
C GLY A 46 2.16 2.13 0.09
N PRO A 47 3.29 2.00 0.82
CA PRO A 47 3.29 1.68 2.25
C PRO A 47 2.55 2.69 3.13
N LEU A 48 2.27 3.91 2.67
CA LEU A 48 1.48 4.90 3.39
C LEU A 48 0.00 4.47 3.57
N THR A 49 -0.51 3.62 2.68
CA THR A 49 -1.96 3.37 2.59
C THR A 49 -2.40 2.07 3.27
N LYS A 50 -3.69 2.02 3.59
CA LYS A 50 -4.44 0.83 4.02
C LYS A 50 -5.78 0.77 3.29
N PHE A 51 -6.31 -0.42 3.10
CA PHE A 51 -7.68 -0.56 2.62
C PHE A 51 -8.67 -0.21 3.73
N SER A 52 -9.84 0.33 3.36
CA SER A 52 -10.93 0.65 4.28
C SER A 52 -11.38 -0.57 5.09
N SER A 53 -11.66 -0.37 6.38
CA SER A 53 -12.08 -1.46 7.28
C SER A 53 -13.40 -2.10 6.89
N ARG A 54 -14.20 -1.47 6.01
CA ARG A 54 -15.41 -2.07 5.41
C ARG A 54 -15.15 -3.37 4.67
N TYR A 55 -13.90 -3.63 4.26
CA TYR A 55 -13.50 -4.85 3.58
C TYR A 55 -13.00 -5.95 4.53
N TYR A 56 -12.99 -5.72 5.85
CA TYR A 56 -12.56 -6.70 6.87
C TYR A 56 -11.12 -7.23 6.69
N VAL A 57 -10.21 -6.43 6.11
CA VAL A 57 -8.81 -6.81 5.83
C VAL A 57 -7.77 -5.86 6.43
N ASN A 58 -7.89 -5.51 7.71
CA ASN A 58 -7.03 -4.51 8.37
C ASN A 58 -5.51 -4.81 8.29
N GLY A 59 -5.12 -6.09 8.22
CA GLY A 59 -3.73 -6.51 8.08
C GLY A 59 -3.19 -6.43 6.64
N TRP A 60 -4.06 -6.21 5.66
CA TRP A 60 -3.74 -6.17 4.24
C TRP A 60 -3.42 -4.73 3.83
N THR A 61 -2.14 -4.42 3.70
CA THR A 61 -1.67 -3.08 3.30
C THR A 61 -0.69 -3.20 2.14
N HIS A 62 -0.55 -2.16 1.33
CA HIS A 62 0.44 -2.17 0.25
C HIS A 62 1.88 -2.37 0.74
N SER A 63 2.16 -2.12 2.03
CA SER A 63 3.46 -2.41 2.63
C SER A 63 3.81 -3.90 2.65
N ASN A 64 2.81 -4.78 2.47
CA ASN A 64 2.97 -6.24 2.45
C ASN A 64 3.30 -6.81 1.06
N PHE A 65 3.20 -5.99 0.00
CA PHE A 65 3.26 -6.43 -1.39
C PHE A 65 4.40 -5.78 -2.17
N ASN A 66 4.60 -6.22 -3.42
CA ASN A 66 5.58 -5.66 -4.32
C ASN A 66 5.17 -4.24 -4.76
N SER A 67 6.02 -3.25 -4.49
CA SER A 67 5.71 -1.84 -4.81
C SER A 67 5.61 -1.56 -6.31
N LYS A 68 6.34 -2.31 -7.16
CA LYS A 68 6.24 -2.16 -8.62
C LYS A 68 4.90 -2.68 -9.13
N GLU A 69 4.43 -3.81 -8.63
CA GLU A 69 3.11 -4.36 -8.97
C GLU A 69 1.98 -3.43 -8.50
N VAL A 70 2.07 -2.94 -7.26
CA VAL A 70 1.13 -1.95 -6.72
C VAL A 70 1.09 -0.68 -7.57
N GLY A 71 2.27 -0.14 -7.93
CA GLY A 71 2.37 1.05 -8.77
C GLY A 71 1.87 0.83 -10.20
N PHE A 72 2.12 -0.34 -10.79
CA PHE A 72 1.58 -0.72 -12.09
C PHE A 72 0.05 -0.74 -12.07
N ASN A 73 -0.55 -1.36 -11.04
CA ASN A 73 -2.01 -1.41 -10.91
C ASN A 73 -2.60 -0.01 -10.70
N LEU A 74 -1.97 0.86 -9.90
CA LEU A 74 -2.39 2.26 -9.77
C LEU A 74 -2.35 2.96 -11.14
N ALA A 75 -1.24 2.86 -11.87
CA ALA A 75 -1.09 3.48 -13.18
C ALA A 75 -2.17 2.97 -14.15
N ALA A 76 -2.42 1.65 -14.18
CA ALA A 76 -3.47 1.05 -15.02
C ALA A 76 -4.85 1.63 -14.69
N THR A 77 -5.20 1.82 -13.42
CA THR A 77 -6.48 2.45 -13.03
C THR A 77 -6.56 3.94 -13.40
N MET A 78 -5.42 4.61 -13.57
CA MET A 78 -5.38 6.03 -13.96
C MET A 78 -5.30 6.22 -15.48
N LEU A 79 -4.99 5.19 -16.26
CA LEU A 79 -4.88 5.31 -17.73
C LEU A 79 -6.14 5.89 -18.37
N GLN A 80 -7.32 5.53 -17.87
CA GLN A 80 -8.60 6.05 -18.35
C GLN A 80 -8.75 7.57 -18.21
N LEU A 81 -7.97 8.20 -17.31
CA LEU A 81 -7.98 9.66 -17.13
C LEU A 81 -7.06 10.37 -18.12
N PHE A 82 -6.06 9.67 -18.67
CA PHE A 82 -5.00 10.26 -19.50
C PHE A 82 -5.05 9.84 -20.97
N ASP A 83 -5.67 8.71 -21.27
CA ASP A 83 -5.83 8.21 -22.63
C ASP A 83 -7.23 8.58 -23.16
N PRO A 84 -7.35 9.53 -24.10
CA PRO A 84 -8.63 9.95 -24.66
C PRO A 84 -9.28 8.90 -25.56
N THR A 85 -8.55 7.82 -25.90
CA THR A 85 -9.09 6.71 -26.69
C THR A 85 -9.81 5.67 -25.82
N LEU A 86 -9.64 5.74 -24.50
CA LEU A 86 -10.31 4.88 -23.54
C LEU A 86 -11.58 5.55 -23.01
N GLU A 87 -12.62 4.77 -22.70
CA GLU A 87 -13.82 5.29 -22.05
C GLU A 87 -13.46 5.90 -20.68
N GLN A 88 -13.80 7.17 -20.50
CA GLN A 88 -13.61 7.86 -19.24
C GLN A 88 -14.64 7.36 -18.23
N VAL A 89 -14.17 6.58 -17.26
CA VAL A 89 -14.98 6.16 -16.12
C VAL A 89 -14.72 7.18 -15.00
N SER A 90 -15.64 8.13 -14.84
CA SER A 90 -15.51 9.21 -13.84
C SER A 90 -15.68 8.72 -12.40
N GLU A 91 -16.40 7.62 -12.20
CA GLU A 91 -16.67 7.04 -10.89
C GLU A 91 -16.36 5.54 -10.91
N PRO A 92 -15.69 5.00 -9.88
CA PRO A 92 -15.42 3.57 -9.82
C PRO A 92 -16.74 2.78 -9.89
N PRO A 93 -16.88 1.81 -10.82
CA PRO A 93 -18.03 0.92 -10.87
C PRO A 93 -18.29 0.31 -9.50
N GLU A 94 -19.51 0.42 -8.98
CA GLU A 94 -19.86 -0.05 -7.62
C GLU A 94 -19.49 -1.53 -7.39
N ASP A 95 -19.47 -2.34 -8.46
CA ASP A 95 -19.10 -3.76 -8.41
C ASP A 95 -17.59 -4.02 -8.23
N LEU A 96 -16.70 -3.09 -8.60
CA LEU A 96 -15.25 -3.24 -8.37
C LEU A 96 -14.86 -3.02 -6.90
N ASP A 97 -15.74 -2.42 -6.12
CA ASP A 97 -15.52 -2.12 -4.70
C ASP A 97 -15.74 -3.36 -3.79
N ARG A 98 -15.99 -4.55 -4.37
CA ARG A 98 -16.30 -5.77 -3.60
C ARG A 98 -15.12 -6.71 -3.41
N LEU A 99 -14.04 -6.57 -4.17
CA LEU A 99 -12.90 -7.50 -4.13
C LEU A 99 -11.58 -6.77 -3.87
N ILE A 100 -10.90 -7.15 -2.80
CA ILE A 100 -9.55 -6.67 -2.50
C ILE A 100 -8.58 -7.17 -3.59
N PRO A 101 -7.75 -6.28 -4.17
CA PRO A 101 -6.74 -6.69 -5.13
C PRO A 101 -5.76 -7.71 -4.57
N MET A 102 -5.55 -8.78 -5.33
CA MET A 102 -4.57 -9.82 -5.02
C MET A 102 -3.24 -9.51 -5.72
N TYR A 103 -2.17 -9.37 -4.93
CA TYR A 103 -0.81 -9.14 -5.42
C TYR A 103 -0.02 -10.45 -5.37
N LYS A 104 0.60 -10.82 -6.49
CA LYS A 104 1.32 -12.10 -6.64
C LYS A 104 2.83 -11.92 -6.77
N GLY A 105 3.29 -10.71 -7.03
CA GLY A 105 4.70 -10.38 -7.16
C GLY A 105 5.46 -10.63 -5.86
N ALA A 106 6.65 -11.25 -5.98
CA ALA A 106 7.55 -11.41 -4.85
C ALA A 106 7.89 -10.05 -4.24
N LYS A 107 7.86 -9.94 -2.91
CA LYS A 107 8.30 -8.73 -2.23
C LYS A 107 9.83 -8.72 -2.19
N ILE A 108 10.42 -7.71 -2.81
CA ILE A 108 11.87 -7.58 -2.93
C ILE A 108 12.34 -6.38 -2.12
N GLN A 109 13.34 -6.60 -1.28
CA GLN A 109 14.04 -5.57 -0.52
C GLN A 109 15.52 -5.73 -0.80
N GLY A 110 16.22 -4.63 -1.07
CA GLY A 110 17.66 -4.68 -1.32
C GLY A 110 18.32 -3.35 -1.01
N GLY A 111 19.65 -3.36 -0.96
CA GLY A 111 20.44 -2.19 -0.69
C GLY A 111 21.92 -2.50 -0.56
N ILE A 112 22.73 -1.46 -0.42
CA ILE A 112 24.17 -1.57 -0.16
C ILE A 112 24.40 -1.41 1.34
N LEU A 113 25.04 -2.40 1.94
CA LEU A 113 25.45 -2.37 3.34
C LEU A 113 26.81 -1.65 3.49
N PRO A 114 27.15 -1.17 4.69
CA PRO A 114 28.49 -0.64 4.96
C PRO A 114 29.59 -1.61 4.52
N GLY A 115 30.66 -1.09 3.92
CA GLY A 115 31.73 -1.90 3.34
C GLY A 115 31.48 -2.37 1.90
N GLY A 116 30.38 -1.94 1.27
CA GLY A 116 30.10 -2.21 -0.15
C GLY A 116 29.44 -3.55 -0.43
N TYR A 117 28.95 -4.25 0.60
CA TYR A 117 28.23 -5.51 0.42
C TYR A 117 26.82 -5.26 -0.13
N CYS A 118 26.38 -6.10 -1.06
CA CYS A 118 25.02 -6.06 -1.60
C CYS A 118 24.09 -6.97 -0.77
N TYR A 119 22.99 -6.40 -0.28
CA TYR A 119 21.92 -7.14 0.38
C TYR A 119 20.73 -7.30 -0.56
N LEU A 120 20.17 -8.50 -0.61
CA LEU A 120 18.93 -8.81 -1.30
C LEU A 120 18.11 -9.78 -0.45
N HIS A 121 16.85 -9.42 -0.22
CA HIS A 121 15.86 -10.22 0.47
C HIS A 121 14.61 -10.32 -0.39
N ILE A 122 14.20 -11.55 -0.65
CA ILE A 122 13.04 -11.88 -1.45
C ILE A 122 12.10 -12.70 -0.58
N ALA A 123 10.86 -12.24 -0.47
CA ALA A 123 9.82 -12.90 0.32
C ALA A 123 8.54 -13.10 -0.50
N LYS A 124 7.77 -14.13 -0.15
CA LYS A 124 6.42 -14.30 -0.67
C LYS A 124 5.54 -13.11 -0.26
N PRO A 125 4.68 -12.57 -1.15
CA PRO A 125 3.68 -11.59 -0.74
C PRO A 125 2.74 -12.24 0.29
N ALA A 126 2.75 -11.72 1.51
CA ALA A 126 1.95 -12.24 2.60
C ALA A 126 1.75 -11.18 3.68
N ILE A 127 0.66 -11.33 4.44
CA ILE A 127 0.50 -10.61 5.71
C ILE A 127 1.58 -11.16 6.67
N PRO A 128 2.42 -10.30 7.28
CA PRO A 128 3.43 -10.74 8.21
C PRO A 128 2.77 -11.39 9.42
N THR A 129 3.08 -12.65 9.66
CA THR A 129 2.76 -13.32 10.91
C THR A 129 3.75 -12.85 11.98
N PRO A 130 3.32 -12.49 13.20
CA PRO A 130 4.24 -12.18 14.29
C PRO A 130 5.24 -13.32 14.50
N LEU A 131 6.49 -12.99 14.80
CA LEU A 131 7.57 -13.98 14.96
C LEU A 131 7.22 -15.02 16.03
N ASP A 132 6.65 -14.60 17.16
CA ASP A 132 6.22 -15.50 18.24
C ASP A 132 5.20 -16.54 17.75
N ALA A 133 4.29 -16.13 16.88
CA ALA A 133 3.31 -17.02 16.28
C ALA A 133 3.92 -17.97 15.23
N GLN A 134 4.99 -17.56 14.54
CA GLN A 134 5.76 -18.45 13.66
C GLN A 134 6.55 -19.49 14.45
N MET A 135 7.16 -19.07 15.56
CA MET A 135 7.96 -19.92 16.44
C MET A 135 7.10 -20.93 17.23
N ALA A 136 5.81 -20.64 17.42
CA ALA A 136 4.86 -21.53 18.09
C ALA A 136 4.25 -22.61 17.17
N GLN A 137 4.50 -22.57 15.85
CA GLN A 137 4.00 -23.60 14.95
C GLN A 137 4.86 -24.88 15.04
N PRO A 138 4.26 -26.07 15.21
CA PRO A 138 5.00 -27.32 15.10
C PRO A 138 5.49 -27.52 13.67
N ASN A 139 6.69 -28.10 13.52
CA ASN A 139 7.29 -28.42 12.22
C ASN A 139 6.42 -29.35 11.37
#